data_AF-A0A2N2VCV5-F1
#
_entry.id   AF-A0A2N2VCV5-F1
#
_cell.length_a   1.000
_cell.length_b   1.000
_cell.length_c   1.000
_cell.angle_alpha   90.00
_cell.angle_beta   90.00
_cell.angle_gamma   90.00
#
_symmetry.space_group_name_H-M   'P 1'
#
loop_
_entity.id
_entity.type
_entity.pdbx_description
1 polymer ?
#
loop_
_entity_poly.entity_id
_entity_poly.type
_entity_poly.pdbx_seq_one_letter_code
_entity_poly.pdbx_strand_id
1 'polypeptide(L)'
;MKTWFAALLFACTTLAQAEVWQVGLIGDVPYSDDERRELPRLLESVAGKKVDFIAHIGDFKHGKDRCDDALFADRYQLFNASRVPFIFIPGDNEWSDCGRLSNGGYDPLERLDKLRRLFWADKQSLGQKKLTLERQPGAYREHSRFRLGPVLFITLNIPGGNNNFGTTDLAQPEFLARNPVV
;
A
#
# COMPACT_ATOMS: atom_id res chain seq x y z
N MET A 1 59.83 17.73 14.12
CA MET A 1 58.51 18.21 13.69
C MET A 1 58.22 17.89 12.21
N LYS A 2 58.40 16.64 11.75
CA LYS A 2 58.21 16.27 10.33
C LYS A 2 57.52 14.93 10.08
N THR A 3 57.10 14.22 11.13
CA THR A 3 56.47 12.89 11.03
C THR A 3 54.96 12.90 11.27
N TRP A 4 54.35 14.06 11.55
CA TRP A 4 52.94 14.16 11.92
C TRP A 4 51.99 14.44 10.74
N PHE A 5 52.53 14.71 9.55
CA PHE A 5 51.70 15.00 8.37
C PHE A 5 51.25 13.75 7.60
N ALA A 6 51.91 12.60 7.77
CA ALA A 6 51.54 11.37 7.08
C ALA A 6 50.33 10.65 7.70
N ALA A 7 50.05 10.88 8.99
CA ALA A 7 48.93 10.25 9.69
C ALA A 7 47.56 10.90 9.37
N LEU A 8 47.56 12.12 8.84
CA LEU A 8 46.33 12.88 8.55
C LEU A 8 45.70 12.54 7.20
N LEU A 9 46.41 11.85 6.30
CA LEU A 9 45.87 11.46 4.98
C LEU A 9 45.14 10.11 4.98
N PHE A 10 45.23 9.31 6.04
CA PHE A 10 44.48 8.06 6.18
C PHE A 10 43.12 8.22 6.89
N ALA A 11 42.81 9.40 7.41
CA ALA A 11 41.59 9.64 8.21
C ALA A 11 40.36 10.09 7.39
N CYS A 12 40.51 10.30 6.07
CA CYS A 12 39.45 10.85 5.21
C CYS A 12 38.92 9.85 4.15
N THR A 13 39.07 8.55 4.38
CA THR A 13 38.18 7.58 3.76
C THR A 13 37.02 7.32 4.72
N THR A 14 36.20 8.33 5.00
CA THR A 14 34.83 8.04 5.41
C THR A 14 34.22 7.28 4.25
N LEU A 15 34.09 5.96 4.40
CA LEU A 15 33.33 5.15 3.47
C LEU A 15 31.99 5.86 3.30
N ALA A 16 31.76 6.41 2.11
CA ALA A 16 30.45 6.87 1.72
C ALA A 16 29.59 5.61 1.64
N GLN A 17 29.08 5.18 2.80
CA GLN A 17 28.18 4.05 2.87
C GLN A 17 26.85 4.58 2.36
N ALA A 18 26.50 4.18 1.14
CA ALA A 18 25.19 4.49 0.60
C ALA A 18 24.14 3.95 1.59
N GLU A 19 23.25 4.82 2.04
CA GLU A 19 22.07 4.36 2.77
C GLU A 19 21.29 3.42 1.84
N VAL A 20 21.05 2.20 2.31
CA VAL A 20 20.29 1.20 1.57
C VAL A 20 18.91 1.12 2.21
N TRP A 21 17.89 1.40 1.40
CA TRP A 21 16.49 1.17 1.79
C TRP A 21 15.99 -0.11 1.14
N GLN A 22 15.36 -0.97 1.93
CA GLN A 22 14.83 -2.25 1.50
C GLN A 22 13.32 -2.24 1.67
N VAL A 23 12.60 -2.47 0.56
CA VAL A 23 11.14 -2.47 0.56
C VAL A 23 10.65 -3.85 0.14
N GLY A 24 9.74 -4.42 0.93
CA GLY A 24 8.98 -5.60 0.53
C GLY A 24 7.80 -5.20 -0.34
N LEU A 25 7.61 -5.85 -1.50
CA LEU A 25 6.46 -5.63 -2.37
C LEU A 25 5.70 -6.94 -2.52
N ILE A 26 4.40 -6.90 -2.24
CA ILE A 26 3.44 -8.00 -2.42
C ILE A 26 2.18 -7.46 -3.08
N GLY A 27 1.40 -8.30 -3.73
CA GLY A 27 0.13 -7.99 -4.37
C GLY A 27 -0.60 -9.29 -4.66
N ASP A 28 -1.88 -9.21 -5.03
CA ASP A 28 -2.67 -10.38 -5.44
C ASP A 28 -2.70 -11.50 -4.39
N VAL A 29 -2.72 -11.13 -3.10
CA VAL A 29 -2.67 -12.09 -1.99
C VAL A 29 -3.40 -11.55 -0.76
N PRO A 30 -4.21 -12.35 -0.04
CA PRO A 30 -4.56 -13.73 -0.32
C PRO A 30 -5.88 -13.84 -1.12
N TYR A 31 -5.83 -14.59 -2.21
CA TYR A 31 -7.00 -14.93 -3.04
C TYR A 31 -7.71 -16.20 -2.59
N SER A 32 -7.09 -16.96 -1.69
CA SER A 32 -7.66 -18.20 -1.16
C SER A 32 -7.51 -18.28 0.35
N ASP A 33 -8.30 -19.18 0.96
CA ASP A 33 -8.15 -19.50 2.38
C ASP A 33 -6.75 -20.05 2.70
N ASP A 34 -6.13 -20.74 1.75
CA ASP A 34 -4.78 -21.29 1.91
C ASP A 34 -3.74 -20.17 1.95
N GLU A 35 -3.76 -19.26 0.98
CA GLU A 35 -2.89 -18.09 0.99
C GLU A 35 -3.16 -17.20 2.21
N ARG A 36 -4.41 -17.10 2.65
CA ARG A 36 -4.77 -16.34 3.84
C ARG A 36 -4.13 -16.94 5.09
N ARG A 37 -4.02 -18.27 5.19
CA ARG A 37 -3.31 -18.94 6.28
C ARG A 37 -1.79 -18.77 6.19
N GLU A 38 -1.24 -18.71 4.98
CA GLU A 38 0.20 -18.57 4.76
C GLU A 38 0.72 -17.13 4.83
N LEU A 39 -0.12 -16.13 4.55
CA LEU A 39 0.30 -14.73 4.49
C LEU A 39 1.01 -14.24 5.79
N PRO A 40 0.58 -14.56 7.02
CA PRO A 40 1.34 -14.20 8.21
C PRO A 40 2.80 -14.71 8.19
N ARG A 41 3.04 -15.91 7.67
CA ARG A 41 4.39 -16.48 7.56
C ARG A 41 5.21 -15.78 6.48
N LEU A 42 4.57 -15.42 5.36
CA LEU A 42 5.20 -14.60 4.33
C LEU A 42 5.62 -13.23 4.89
N LEU A 43 4.73 -12.54 5.61
CA LEU A 43 5.01 -11.24 6.21
C LEU A 43 6.15 -11.33 7.24
N GLU A 44 6.18 -12.38 8.06
CA GLU A 44 7.29 -12.64 9.00
C GLU A 44 8.60 -12.91 8.26
N SER A 45 8.58 -13.72 7.20
CA SER A 45 9.77 -14.01 6.38
C SER A 45 10.35 -12.74 5.74
N VAL A 46 9.50 -11.87 5.20
CA VAL A 46 9.91 -10.59 4.61
C VAL A 46 10.42 -9.64 5.70
N ALA A 47 9.73 -9.54 6.85
CA ALA A 47 10.17 -8.74 7.98
C ALA A 47 11.55 -9.19 8.51
N GLY A 48 11.83 -10.50 8.51
CA GLY A 48 13.12 -11.08 8.89
C GLY A 48 14.30 -10.63 8.01
N LYS A 49 14.02 -10.14 6.79
CA LYS A 49 15.04 -9.54 5.90
C LYS A 49 15.41 -8.10 6.26
N LYS A 50 14.82 -7.53 7.32
CA LYS A 50 15.05 -6.15 7.80
C LYS A 50 14.64 -5.08 6.79
N VAL A 51 13.50 -5.27 6.13
CA VAL A 51 12.89 -4.24 5.28
C VAL A 51 12.42 -3.03 6.10
N ASP A 52 12.46 -1.84 5.50
CA ASP A 52 11.97 -0.59 6.08
C ASP A 52 10.44 -0.56 6.15
N PHE A 53 9.77 -1.15 5.15
CA PHE A 53 8.33 -1.39 5.13
C PHE A 53 7.98 -2.48 4.13
N ILE A 54 6.75 -2.98 4.23
CA ILE A 54 6.10 -3.83 3.23
C ILE A 54 4.97 -3.03 2.58
N ALA A 55 4.88 -3.05 1.26
CA ALA A 55 3.76 -2.51 0.51
C ALA A 55 2.97 -3.64 -0.16
N HIS A 56 1.65 -3.62 0.07
CA HIS A 56 0.68 -4.41 -0.66
C HIS A 56 0.05 -3.58 -1.76
N ILE A 57 0.32 -3.93 -3.02
CA ILE A 57 0.03 -3.10 -4.20
C ILE A 57 -1.32 -3.41 -4.85
N GLY A 58 -2.33 -3.77 -4.04
CA GLY A 58 -3.67 -4.09 -4.52
C GLY A 58 -4.01 -5.57 -4.52
N ASP A 59 -5.31 -5.81 -4.60
CA ASP A 59 -5.95 -7.11 -4.75
C ASP A 59 -5.65 -8.09 -3.60
N PHE A 60 -6.23 -7.83 -2.42
CA PHE A 60 -6.15 -8.72 -1.27
C PHE A 60 -7.23 -9.81 -1.24
N LYS A 61 -8.07 -9.86 -2.28
CA LYS A 61 -9.09 -10.88 -2.48
C LYS A 61 -9.31 -11.14 -3.97
N HIS A 62 -9.75 -12.35 -4.29
CA HIS A 62 -9.94 -12.74 -5.68
C HIS A 62 -11.06 -11.91 -6.34
N GLY A 63 -10.97 -11.65 -7.64
CA GLY A 63 -11.94 -10.82 -8.38
C GLY A 63 -13.36 -11.40 -8.51
N LYS A 64 -13.58 -12.60 -7.97
CA LYS A 64 -14.90 -13.27 -7.86
C LYS A 64 -15.39 -13.45 -6.42
N ASP A 65 -14.59 -13.07 -5.44
CA ASP A 65 -14.97 -13.14 -4.03
C ASP A 65 -15.86 -11.96 -3.66
N ARG A 66 -16.70 -12.20 -2.64
CA ARG A 66 -17.60 -11.18 -2.12
C ARG A 66 -16.84 -10.03 -1.46
N CYS A 67 -17.35 -8.81 -1.62
CA CYS A 67 -16.81 -7.61 -0.96
C CYS A 67 -17.46 -7.36 0.41
N ASP A 68 -17.53 -8.40 1.25
CA ASP A 68 -18.19 -8.34 2.55
C ASP A 68 -17.34 -7.55 3.57
N ASP A 69 -18.01 -6.85 4.50
CA ASP A 69 -17.35 -6.09 5.56
C ASP A 69 -16.43 -6.98 6.43
N ALA A 70 -16.82 -8.24 6.66
CA ALA A 70 -16.05 -9.21 7.42
C ALA A 70 -14.71 -9.54 6.73
N LEU A 71 -14.72 -9.65 5.40
CA LEU A 71 -13.50 -9.87 4.62
C LEU A 71 -12.56 -8.67 4.76
N PHE A 72 -13.06 -7.45 4.59
CA PHE A 72 -12.22 -6.25 4.75
C PHE A 72 -11.65 -6.12 6.16
N ALA A 73 -12.45 -6.40 7.19
CA ALA A 73 -12.00 -6.39 8.58
C ALA A 73 -10.89 -7.43 8.85
N ASP A 74 -11.04 -8.65 8.33
CA ASP A 74 -10.02 -9.69 8.43
C ASP A 74 -8.70 -9.27 7.75
N ARG A 75 -8.76 -8.73 6.54
CA ARG A 75 -7.57 -8.28 5.79
C ARG A 75 -6.88 -7.10 6.48
N TYR A 76 -7.66 -6.18 7.05
CA TYR A 76 -7.12 -5.11 7.88
C TYR A 76 -6.36 -5.65 9.10
N GLN A 77 -6.93 -6.62 9.83
CA GLN A 77 -6.26 -7.23 10.98
C GLN A 77 -4.96 -7.92 10.57
N LEU A 78 -4.99 -8.66 9.46
CA LEU A 78 -3.84 -9.36 8.91
C LEU A 78 -2.69 -8.41 8.56
N PHE A 79 -2.97 -7.32 7.87
CA PHE A 79 -1.98 -6.32 7.51
C PHE A 79 -1.49 -5.52 8.72
N ASN A 80 -2.38 -5.20 9.65
CA ASN A 80 -2.03 -4.48 10.88
C ASN A 80 -1.21 -5.34 11.87
N ALA A 81 -1.21 -6.67 11.71
CA ALA A 81 -0.36 -7.57 12.47
C ALA A 81 1.11 -7.59 11.98
N SER A 82 1.43 -6.98 10.83
CA SER A 82 2.81 -6.87 10.33
C SER A 82 3.74 -6.25 11.39
N ARG A 83 4.91 -6.85 11.62
CA ARG A 83 5.90 -6.35 12.59
C ARG A 83 6.65 -5.10 12.13
N VAL A 84 6.70 -4.89 10.82
CA VAL A 84 7.26 -3.70 10.17
C VAL A 84 6.12 -2.83 9.63
N PRO A 85 6.36 -1.54 9.33
CA PRO A 85 5.36 -0.70 8.71
C PRO A 85 4.78 -1.36 7.46
N PHE A 86 3.47 -1.25 7.32
CA PHE A 86 2.73 -1.86 6.23
C PHE A 86 1.90 -0.79 5.50
N ILE A 87 2.12 -0.69 4.19
CA ILE A 87 1.44 0.23 3.29
C ILE A 87 0.48 -0.58 2.43
N PHE A 88 -0.77 -0.18 2.37
CA PHE A 88 -1.77 -0.80 1.49
C PHE A 88 -2.22 0.21 0.44
N ILE A 89 -2.33 -0.28 -0.80
CA ILE A 89 -2.87 0.41 -1.96
C ILE A 89 -4.00 -0.49 -2.48
N PRO A 90 -5.22 0.01 -2.70
CA PRO A 90 -6.31 -0.84 -3.20
C PRO A 90 -6.13 -1.12 -4.70
N GLY A 91 -6.55 -2.30 -5.13
CA GLY A 91 -6.75 -2.63 -6.56
C GLY A 91 -8.22 -2.54 -6.94
N ASP A 92 -8.59 -3.05 -8.12
CA ASP A 92 -9.98 -3.08 -8.57
C ASP A 92 -10.82 -4.10 -7.79
N ASN A 93 -10.20 -5.19 -7.34
CA ASN A 93 -10.90 -6.26 -6.66
C ASN A 93 -11.61 -5.77 -5.39
N GLU A 94 -11.00 -4.85 -4.64
CA GLU A 94 -11.54 -4.39 -3.36
C GLU A 94 -12.72 -3.43 -3.48
N TRP A 95 -12.96 -2.83 -4.65
CA TRP A 95 -14.03 -1.84 -4.77
C TRP A 95 -14.68 -1.76 -6.16
N SER A 96 -13.95 -1.44 -7.23
CA SER A 96 -14.57 -1.22 -8.55
C SER A 96 -15.22 -2.49 -9.12
N ASP A 97 -14.68 -3.66 -8.80
CA ASP A 97 -15.25 -4.95 -9.18
C ASP A 97 -16.42 -5.42 -8.30
N CYS A 98 -16.66 -4.77 -7.16
CA CYS A 98 -17.66 -5.23 -6.19
C CYS A 98 -19.11 -5.15 -6.71
N GLY A 99 -19.36 -4.39 -7.78
CA GLY A 99 -20.64 -4.34 -8.48
C GLY A 99 -20.97 -5.62 -9.27
N ARG A 100 -20.00 -6.52 -9.49
CA ARG A 100 -20.26 -7.83 -10.12
C ARG A 100 -21.17 -8.67 -9.24
N LEU A 101 -22.09 -9.43 -9.86
CA LEU A 101 -23.00 -10.32 -9.13
C LEU A 101 -22.26 -11.35 -8.26
N SER A 102 -21.15 -11.91 -8.76
CA SER A 102 -20.28 -12.83 -8.01
C SER A 102 -19.74 -12.20 -6.72
N ASN A 103 -19.51 -10.88 -6.74
CA ASN A 103 -18.87 -10.15 -5.65
C ASN A 103 -19.90 -9.61 -4.64
N GLY A 104 -21.18 -9.94 -4.85
CA GLY A 104 -22.30 -9.54 -4.01
C GLY A 104 -23.11 -8.35 -4.51
N GLY A 105 -22.74 -7.76 -5.66
CA GLY A 105 -23.50 -6.65 -6.27
C GLY A 105 -23.51 -5.38 -5.43
N TYR A 106 -22.41 -5.08 -4.74
CA TYR A 106 -22.27 -3.90 -3.91
C TYR A 106 -22.11 -2.63 -4.75
N ASP A 107 -22.44 -1.47 -4.17
CA ASP A 107 -22.04 -0.18 -4.74
C ASP A 107 -20.50 0.00 -4.59
N PRO A 108 -19.75 0.12 -5.71
CA PRO A 108 -18.31 0.29 -5.67
C PRO A 108 -17.82 1.49 -4.85
N LEU A 109 -18.54 2.61 -4.87
CA LEU A 109 -18.12 3.83 -4.16
C LEU A 109 -18.36 3.69 -2.66
N GLU A 110 -19.43 3.00 -2.28
CA GLU A 110 -19.67 2.67 -0.88
C GLU A 110 -18.58 1.70 -0.35
N ARG A 111 -18.16 0.70 -1.15
CA ARG A 111 -17.04 -0.19 -0.81
C ARG A 111 -15.72 0.57 -0.70
N LEU A 112 -15.42 1.48 -1.63
CA LEU A 112 -14.23 2.33 -1.54
C LEU A 112 -14.23 3.18 -0.26
N ASP A 113 -15.38 3.74 0.11
CA ASP A 113 -15.53 4.50 1.35
C ASP A 113 -15.40 3.63 2.61
N LYS A 114 -15.83 2.36 2.55
CA LYS A 114 -15.57 1.39 3.63
C LYS A 114 -14.06 1.16 3.79
N LEU A 115 -13.33 0.95 2.70
CA LEU A 115 -11.87 0.80 2.77
C LEU A 115 -11.21 2.07 3.32
N ARG A 116 -11.61 3.26 2.85
CA ARG A 116 -11.15 4.58 3.38
C ARG A 116 -11.29 4.70 4.88
N ARG A 117 -12.44 4.30 5.43
CA ARG A 117 -12.69 4.31 6.89
C ARG A 117 -11.79 3.34 7.65
N LEU A 118 -11.43 2.21 7.04
CA LEU A 118 -10.70 1.14 7.71
C LEU A 118 -9.18 1.32 7.61
N PHE A 119 -8.67 1.52 6.40
CA PHE A 119 -7.23 1.54 6.09
C PHE A 119 -6.60 2.94 6.11
N TRP A 120 -7.41 4.01 6.02
CA TRP A 120 -6.94 5.40 5.90
C TRP A 120 -7.66 6.34 6.89
N ALA A 121 -7.93 5.84 8.10
CA ALA A 121 -8.59 6.60 9.16
C ALA A 121 -7.71 7.76 9.69
N ASP A 122 -6.39 7.58 9.69
CA ASP A 122 -5.43 8.54 10.23
C ASP A 122 -4.17 8.70 9.35
N LYS A 123 -3.20 9.46 9.85
CA LYS A 123 -1.92 9.75 9.21
C LYS A 123 -0.85 8.69 9.51
N GLN A 124 -1.22 7.47 9.85
CA GLN A 124 -0.27 6.39 10.14
C GLN A 124 -0.40 5.23 9.15
N SER A 125 0.71 4.55 8.88
CA SER A 125 0.68 3.26 8.20
C SER A 125 0.03 2.19 9.08
N LEU A 126 -0.26 1.04 8.46
CA LEU A 126 -0.57 -0.19 9.19
C LEU A 126 0.71 -0.79 9.80
N GLY A 127 0.51 -1.83 10.60
CA GLY A 127 1.56 -2.61 11.26
C GLY A 127 1.76 -2.19 12.71
N GLN A 128 2.51 -3.03 13.43
CA GLN A 128 2.89 -2.80 14.83
C GLN A 128 3.88 -1.64 14.97
N LYS A 129 4.76 -1.47 13.97
CA LYS A 129 5.56 -0.27 13.77
C LYS A 129 4.90 0.57 12.70
N LYS A 130 4.86 1.89 12.89
CA LYS A 130 4.12 2.80 12.01
C LYS A 130 5.04 3.85 11.40
N LEU A 131 4.77 4.18 10.14
CA LEU A 131 5.27 5.38 9.48
C LEU A 131 4.20 6.47 9.55
N THR A 132 4.63 7.71 9.78
CA THR A 132 3.77 8.87 9.60
C THR A 132 3.65 9.19 8.12
N LEU A 133 2.42 9.30 7.63
CA LEU A 133 2.06 9.49 6.23
C LEU A 133 1.37 10.83 6.04
N GLU A 134 1.72 11.53 4.96
CA GLU A 134 0.92 12.67 4.50
C GLU A 134 -0.17 12.14 3.58
N ARG A 135 -1.44 12.30 3.98
CA ARG A 135 -2.60 11.92 3.17
C ARG A 135 -2.98 13.05 2.24
N GLN A 136 -3.41 12.74 1.01
CA GLN A 136 -4.04 13.73 0.15
C GLN A 136 -5.32 14.24 0.84
N PRO A 137 -5.51 15.57 0.97
CA PRO A 137 -6.69 16.12 1.61
C PRO A 137 -7.96 15.90 0.78
N GLY A 138 -9.12 15.97 1.43
CA GLY A 138 -10.41 15.88 0.76
C GLY A 138 -10.86 14.45 0.48
N ALA A 139 -11.34 14.20 -0.74
CA ALA A 139 -12.01 12.96 -1.12
C ALA A 139 -11.05 11.77 -1.32
N TYR A 140 -9.77 12.00 -1.61
CA TYR A 140 -8.82 10.97 -2.06
C TYR A 140 -7.82 10.56 -0.97
N ARG A 141 -8.28 10.39 0.27
CA ARG A 141 -7.42 10.12 1.44
C ARG A 141 -6.63 8.80 1.34
N GLU A 142 -7.00 7.92 0.41
CA GLU A 142 -6.25 6.70 0.09
C GLU A 142 -4.90 6.99 -0.58
N HIS A 143 -4.74 8.16 -1.21
CA HIS A 143 -3.46 8.62 -1.73
C HIS A 143 -2.61 9.19 -0.59
N SER A 144 -1.34 8.81 -0.59
CA SER A 144 -0.42 9.21 0.47
C SER A 144 0.97 9.42 -0.09
N ARG A 145 1.76 10.20 0.65
CA ARG A 145 3.20 10.29 0.42
C ARG A 145 3.96 10.23 1.74
N PHE A 146 5.18 9.73 1.66
CA PHE A 146 6.11 9.66 2.80
C PHE A 146 7.54 9.55 2.27
N ARG A 147 8.52 9.83 3.12
CA ARG A 147 9.94 9.77 2.75
C ARG A 147 10.68 8.73 3.58
N LEU A 148 11.64 8.07 2.94
CA LEU A 148 12.72 7.35 3.62
C LEU A 148 14.04 7.96 3.14
N GLY A 149 14.73 8.66 4.03
CA GLY A 149 15.88 9.49 3.66
C GLY A 149 15.53 10.45 2.51
N PRO A 150 16.27 10.43 1.37
CA PRO A 150 16.03 11.28 0.22
C PRO A 150 14.89 10.77 -0.69
N VAL A 151 14.43 9.53 -0.53
CA VAL A 151 13.45 8.89 -1.42
C VAL A 151 12.03 9.28 -1.03
N LEU A 152 11.25 9.79 -2.00
CA LEU A 152 9.82 10.06 -1.84
C LEU A 152 9.01 8.90 -2.40
N PHE A 153 8.14 8.33 -1.58
CA PHE A 153 7.15 7.33 -1.98
C PHE A 153 5.79 8.00 -2.11
N ILE A 154 5.03 7.62 -3.14
CA ILE A 154 3.67 8.08 -3.39
C ILE A 154 2.80 6.85 -3.65
N THR A 155 1.64 6.77 -2.99
CA THR A 155 0.62 5.76 -3.24
C THR A 155 -0.51 6.35 -4.06
N LEU A 156 -0.88 5.66 -5.14
CA LEU A 156 -1.94 6.08 -6.05
C LEU A 156 -2.93 4.93 -6.22
N ASN A 157 -4.22 5.20 -6.05
CA ASN A 157 -5.30 4.29 -6.36
C ASN A 157 -5.67 4.48 -7.83
N ILE A 158 -5.05 3.67 -8.69
CA ILE A 158 -5.26 3.66 -10.14
C ILE A 158 -5.63 2.23 -10.51
N PRO A 159 -6.88 1.81 -10.25
CA PRO A 159 -7.28 0.41 -10.41
C PRO A 159 -7.42 0.02 -11.89
N GLY A 160 -7.55 -1.29 -12.10
CA GLY A 160 -8.00 -1.87 -13.37
C GLY A 160 -9.31 -1.28 -13.88
N GLY A 161 -9.63 -1.56 -15.16
CA GLY A 161 -10.80 -0.95 -15.81
C GLY A 161 -10.60 0.53 -16.13
N ASN A 162 -9.36 0.92 -16.47
CA ASN A 162 -8.98 2.28 -16.86
C ASN A 162 -9.30 3.31 -15.77
N ASN A 163 -8.81 3.09 -14.54
CA ASN A 163 -9.06 3.98 -13.40
C ASN A 163 -10.56 4.15 -13.11
N ASN A 164 -11.30 3.04 -13.15
CA ASN A 164 -12.76 3.01 -12.99
C ASN A 164 -13.52 3.81 -14.07
N PHE A 165 -13.05 3.78 -15.33
CA PHE A 165 -13.75 4.42 -16.45
C PHE A 165 -15.17 3.86 -16.64
N GLY A 166 -15.36 2.57 -16.38
CA GLY A 166 -16.59 1.83 -16.59
C GLY A 166 -16.49 0.85 -17.76
N THR A 167 -17.56 0.08 -17.99
CA THR A 167 -17.67 -0.91 -19.08
C THR A 167 -18.36 -0.37 -20.33
N THR A 168 -18.74 0.91 -20.30
CA THR A 168 -19.40 1.63 -21.40
C THR A 168 -18.44 2.63 -22.05
N ASP A 169 -18.81 3.17 -23.21
CA ASP A 169 -18.03 4.25 -23.86
C ASP A 169 -18.12 5.61 -23.14
N LEU A 170 -18.99 5.71 -22.12
CA LEU A 170 -19.11 6.89 -21.26
C LEU A 170 -18.34 6.70 -19.96
N ALA A 171 -17.55 7.71 -19.59
CA ALA A 171 -16.81 7.75 -18.34
C ALA A 171 -17.75 7.84 -17.13
N GLN A 172 -17.46 7.06 -16.10
CA GLN A 172 -18.17 7.17 -14.81
C GLN A 172 -17.91 8.53 -14.14
N PRO A 173 -18.87 9.06 -13.35
CA PRO A 173 -18.69 10.31 -12.61
C PRO A 173 -17.44 10.33 -11.72
N GLU A 174 -17.09 9.19 -11.13
CA GLU A 174 -15.92 9.07 -10.27
C GLU A 174 -14.60 9.15 -11.07
N PHE A 175 -14.53 8.55 -12.27
CA PHE A 175 -13.41 8.74 -13.20
C PHE A 175 -13.23 10.22 -13.56
N LEU A 176 -14.33 10.90 -13.95
CA LEU A 176 -14.28 12.32 -14.32
C LEU A 176 -13.81 13.21 -13.16
N ALA A 177 -14.24 12.90 -11.94
CA ALA A 177 -13.82 13.63 -10.74
C ALA A 177 -12.31 13.44 -10.43
N ARG A 178 -11.73 12.28 -10.78
CA ARG A 178 -10.30 12.00 -10.61
C ARG A 178 -9.42 12.57 -11.71
N ASN A 179 -9.98 12.74 -12.91
CA ASN A 179 -9.25 13.15 -14.11
C ASN A 179 -9.82 14.49 -14.62
N PRO A 180 -9.71 15.59 -13.84
CA PRO A 180 -10.18 16.88 -14.32
C PRO A 180 -9.39 17.27 -15.57
N VAL A 181 -10.08 17.70 -16.62
CA VAL A 181 -9.45 18.28 -17.80
C VAL A 181 -8.78 19.57 -17.33
N VAL A 182 -7.45 19.60 -17.38
CA VAL A 182 -6.59 20.75 -17.08
C VAL A 182 -6.40 21.61 -18.31
#